data_AF-A0ABD0MGG5-F1
#
_entry.id   AF-A0ABD0MGG5-F1
#
_cell.length_a   1.000
_cell.length_b   1.000
_cell.length_c   1.000
_cell.angle_alpha   90.00
_cell.angle_beta   90.00
_cell.angle_gamma   90.00
#
_symmetry.space_group_name_H-M   'P 1'
#
loop_
_entity.id
_entity.type
_entity.pdbx_description
1 polymer ?
#
loop_
_entity_poly.entity_id
_entity_poly.type
_entity_poly.pdbx_seq_one_letter_code
_entity_poly.pdbx_strand_id
1 'polypeptide(L)' 'LAGCNLTDQHCETMASVLQSSNSSLRELDLSNNDLRVSGVKRLCAGLKSPNCQLTIL' A
#
# COMPACT_ATOMS: atom_id res chain seq x y z
N LEU A 1 -0.84 -9.82 0.84
CA LEU A 1 0.41 -9.81 0.04
C LEU A 1 1.63 -10.12 0.93
N ALA A 2 1.44 -10.93 1.98
CA ALA A 2 2.52 -11.26 2.88
C ALA A 2 3.57 -12.16 2.20
N GLY A 3 4.86 -11.86 2.41
CA GLY A 3 5.96 -12.68 1.89
C GLY A 3 6.10 -12.71 0.36
N CYS A 4 5.61 -11.69 -0.34
CA CYS A 4 5.59 -11.65 -1.81
C CYS A 4 6.82 -10.99 -2.47
N ASN A 5 7.91 -10.74 -1.74
CA ASN A 5 9.13 -10.08 -2.24
C ASN A 5 8.82 -8.78 -3.02
N LEU A 6 8.03 -7.92 -2.39
CA LEU A 6 7.57 -6.67 -3.00
C LEU A 6 8.76 -5.72 -3.27
N THR A 7 8.64 -4.92 -4.32
CA THR A 7 9.64 -3.94 -4.73
C THR A 7 9.05 -2.55 -4.57
N ASP A 8 9.89 -1.53 -4.67
CA ASP A 8 9.44 -0.13 -4.65
C ASP A 8 8.39 0.17 -5.73
N GLN A 9 8.49 -0.47 -6.89
CA GLN A 9 7.50 -0.32 -7.97
C GLN A 9 6.15 -0.90 -7.58
N HIS A 10 6.14 -2.07 -6.92
CA HIS A 10 4.91 -2.64 -6.37
C HIS A 10 4.29 -1.71 -5.31
N CYS A 11 5.11 -1.08 -4.48
CA CYS A 11 4.68 -0.08 -3.49
C CYS A 11 4.05 1.15 -4.14
N GLU A 12 4.58 1.62 -5.28
CA GLU A 12 3.97 2.70 -6.06
C GLU A 12 2.60 2.31 -6.62
N THR A 13 2.49 1.14 -7.23
CA THR A 13 1.21 0.64 -7.75
C THR A 13 0.17 0.50 -6.66
N MET A 14 0.54 -0.08 -5.51
CA MET A 14 -0.35 -0.19 -4.36
C MET A 14 -0.76 1.18 -3.82
N ALA A 15 0.17 2.14 -3.74
CA ALA A 15 -0.15 3.50 -3.33
C ALA A 15 -1.16 4.16 -4.28
N SER A 16 -1.07 3.93 -5.59
CA SER A 16 -2.06 4.40 -6.57
C SER A 16 -3.43 3.77 -6.36
N VAL A 17 -3.49 2.48 -6.02
CA VAL A 17 -4.74 1.80 -5.67
C VAL A 17 -5.35 2.40 -4.40
N LEU A 18 -4.54 2.65 -3.36
CA LEU A 18 -5.00 3.28 -2.11
C LEU A 18 -5.52 4.71 -2.33
N GLN A 19 -5.03 5.42 -3.35
CA GLN A 19 -5.46 6.76 -3.71
C GLN A 19 -6.72 6.79 -4.60
N SER A 20 -7.05 5.68 -5.25
CA SER A 20 -8.17 5.61 -6.19
C SER A 20 -9.50 5.73 -5.44
N SER A 21 -10.34 6.65 -5.88
CA SER A 21 -11.72 6.81 -5.35
C SER A 21 -12.58 5.56 -5.52
N ASN A 22 -12.21 4.69 -6.47
CA ASN A 22 -12.94 3.46 -6.78
C ASN A 22 -12.40 2.24 -6.02
N SER A 23 -11.39 2.43 -5.15
CA SER A 23 -10.82 1.32 -4.40
C SER A 23 -11.82 0.82 -3.34
N SER A 24 -12.20 -0.44 -3.44
CA SER A 24 -12.98 -1.14 -2.41
C SER A 24 -12.09 -1.82 -1.35
N LEU A 25 -10.76 -1.62 -1.41
CA LEU A 25 -9.82 -2.28 -0.50
C LEU A 25 -10.02 -1.79 0.95
N ARG A 26 -10.20 -2.75 1.87
CA ARG A 26 -10.40 -2.49 3.32
C ARG A 26 -9.29 -3.05 4.19
N GLU A 27 -8.63 -4.11 3.73
CA GLU A 27 -7.58 -4.82 4.45
C GLU A 27 -6.41 -5.08 3.51
N LEU A 28 -5.20 -4.86 4.00
CA LEU A 28 -3.98 -5.07 3.22
C LEU A 28 -2.86 -5.60 4.11
N ASP A 29 -2.66 -6.91 4.11
CA ASP A 29 -1.52 -7.53 4.80
C ASP A 29 -0.25 -7.47 3.94
N LEU A 30 0.78 -6.77 4.45
CA LEU A 30 2.12 -6.66 3.87
C LEU A 30 3.21 -7.32 4.72
N SER A 31 2.84 -8.10 5.72
CA SER A 31 3.78 -8.76 6.63
C SER A 31 4.81 -9.63 5.88
N ASN A 32 5.96 -9.87 6.51
CA ASN A 32 7.04 -10.67 5.91
C ASN A 32 7.58 -10.14 4.58
N ASN A 33 7.42 -8.84 4.28
CA ASN A 33 8.10 -8.18 3.16
C ASN A 33 9.12 -7.17 3.69
N ASP A 34 10.29 -7.09 3.03
CA ASP A 34 11.25 -6.01 3.24
C ASP A 34 10.91 -4.84 2.30
N LEU A 35 10.04 -3.94 2.77
CA LEU A 35 9.49 -2.84 1.96
C LEU A 35 10.46 -1.67 1.74
N ARG A 36 11.65 -1.69 2.36
CA ARG A 36 12.63 -0.58 2.37
C ARG A 36 12.01 0.76 2.79
N VAL A 37 12.85 1.78 3.01
CA VAL A 37 12.36 3.11 3.40
C VAL A 37 11.58 3.78 2.26
N SER A 38 12.01 3.56 1.01
CA SER A 38 11.37 4.11 -0.18
C SER A 38 9.99 3.53 -0.45
N GLY A 39 9.81 2.20 -0.36
CA GLY A 39 8.52 1.55 -0.50
C GLY A 39 7.53 1.98 0.58
N VAL A 40 7.96 2.03 1.85
CA VAL A 40 7.13 2.53 2.95
C VAL A 40 6.67 3.97 2.72
N LYS A 41 7.57 4.88 2.28
CA LYS A 41 7.20 6.27 1.98
C LYS A 41 6.09 6.38 0.92
N ARG A 42 6.16 5.56 -0.14
CA ARG A 42 5.13 5.51 -1.20
C ARG A 42 3.79 5.04 -0.64
N LEU A 43 3.79 3.95 0.13
CA LEU A 43 2.59 3.44 0.78
C LEU A 43 1.98 4.47 1.75
N CYS A 44 2.80 5.15 2.55
CA CYS A 44 2.32 6.22 3.44
C CYS A 44 1.64 7.37 2.67
N ALA A 45 2.12 7.73 1.49
CA ALA A 45 1.45 8.73 0.65
C ALA A 45 0.06 8.25 0.22
N GLY A 46 -0.06 6.97 -0.14
CA GLY A 46 -1.34 6.36 -0.49
C GLY A 46 -2.32 6.29 0.67
N LEU A 47 -1.85 5.89 1.86
CA LEU A 47 -2.65 5.81 3.08
C LEU A 47 -3.18 7.16 3.57
N LYS A 48 -2.45 8.25 3.31
CA LYS A 48 -2.87 9.62 3.65
C LYS A 48 -3.93 10.18 2.71
N SER A 49 -4.25 9.48 1.62
CA SER A 49 -5.27 9.93 0.68
C SER A 49 -6.64 9.93 1.35
N PRO A 50 -7.49 10.96 1.11
CA PRO A 50 -8.87 10.95 1.59
C PRO A 50 -9.72 9.83 0.96
N ASN A 51 -9.26 9.29 -0.17
CA ASN A 51 -9.93 8.18 -0.86
C ASN A 51 -9.54 6.81 -0.28
N CYS A 52 -8.54 6.76 0.61
CA CYS A 52 -8.11 5.51 1.21
C CYS A 52 -9.19 5.02 2.17
N GLN A 53 -9.71 3.83 1.90
CA GLN A 53 -10.77 3.20 2.71
C GLN A 53 -10.23 2.04 3.55
N LEU A 54 -8.91 1.92 3.66
CA LEU A 54 -8.27 0.86 4.42
C LEU A 54 -8.53 1.05 5.92
N THR A 55 -9.01 0.01 6.58
CA THR A 55 -9.29 0.00 8.03
C THR A 55 -8.38 -0.96 8.79
N ILE A 56 -7.77 -1.92 8.09
CA ILE A 56 -6.84 -2.90 8.65
C ILE A 56 -5.59 -2.92 7.76
N LEU A 57 -4.42 -2.80 8.39
CA LEU A 57 -3.11 -2.80 7.75
C LEU A 57 -2.16 -3.72 8.52
#